data_AF-A0A1H7HTH1-F1
#
_entry.id   AF-A0A1H7HTH1-F1
#
_cell.length_a   1.000
_cell.length_b   1.000
_cell.length_c   1.000
_cell.angle_alpha   90.00
_cell.angle_beta   90.00
_cell.angle_gamma   90.00
#
_symmetry.space_group_name_H-M   'P 1'
#
loop_
_entity.id
_entity.type
_entity.pdbx_description
1 polymer ?
#
loop_
_entity_poly.entity_id
_entity_poly.type
_entity_poly.pdbx_seq_one_letter_code
_entity_poly.pdbx_strand_id
1 'polypeptide(L)'
;MSNYPMLNVFWTMLEFFLWILWFFLLFKILTDIFRNHDMSGGIKALWIIFVILLPFLGVLVYVIVNGRGMSQRDVQQAQQADAAFKKYVREAASDSGGSGGGASHVEELAKLADLRNSGALTDEEYQKAKDKLLA
;
A
#
# COMPACT_ATOMS: atom_id res chain seq x y z
N MET A 1 16.58 4.85 7.96
CA MET A 1 16.21 6.11 7.27
C MET A 1 15.02 6.68 8.01
N SER A 2 15.15 7.87 8.58
CA SER A 2 14.19 8.42 9.53
C SER A 2 12.82 8.65 8.87
N ASN A 3 11.82 7.85 9.24
CA ASN A 3 10.43 8.12 8.90
C ASN A 3 9.98 9.34 9.73
N TYR A 4 9.71 10.47 9.09
CA TYR A 4 9.17 11.67 9.73
C TYR A 4 7.67 11.80 9.43
N PRO A 5 6.80 11.02 10.10
CA PRO A 5 5.35 11.04 9.85
C PRO A 5 4.74 12.42 10.10
N MET A 6 5.22 13.17 11.09
CA MET A 6 4.76 14.54 11.37
C MET A 6 5.05 15.50 10.20
N LEU A 7 6.22 15.37 9.55
CA LEU A 7 6.58 16.19 8.40
C LEU A 7 5.74 15.82 7.17
N ASN A 8 5.45 14.54 6.95
CA ASN A 8 4.54 14.11 5.88
C ASN A 8 3.11 14.62 6.10
N VAL A 9 2.60 14.59 7.33
CA VAL A 9 1.28 15.15 7.65
C VAL A 9 1.26 16.67 7.44
N PHE A 10 2.33 17.38 7.80
CA PHE A 10 2.47 18.80 7.51
C PHE A 10 2.43 19.09 6.00
N TRP A 11 3.20 18.34 5.20
CA TRP A 11 3.22 18.52 3.74
C TRP A 11 1.88 18.21 3.09
N THR A 12 1.20 17.14 3.51
CA THR A 12 -0.12 16.78 2.97
C THR A 12 -1.19 17.81 3.35
N MET A 13 -1.15 18.36 4.57
CA MET A 13 -2.04 19.46 4.96
C MET A 13 -1.73 20.75 4.19
N LEU A 14 -0.45 21.06 3.96
CA LEU A 14 -0.03 22.21 3.15
C LEU A 14 -0.45 22.06 1.69
N GLU A 15 -0.26 20.88 1.10
CA GLU A 15 -0.72 20.56 -0.25
C GLU A 15 -2.25 20.70 -0.35
N PHE A 16 -3.00 20.13 0.58
CA PHE A 16 -4.46 20.27 0.63
C PHE A 16 -4.91 21.75 0.73
N PHE A 17 -4.25 22.54 1.59
CA PHE A 17 -4.50 23.97 1.69
C PHE A 17 -4.22 24.70 0.37
N LEU A 18 -3.09 24.40 -0.29
CA LEU A 18 -2.74 24.97 -1.58
C LEU A 18 -3.75 24.59 -2.67
N TRP A 19 -4.27 23.36 -2.67
CA TRP A 19 -5.34 22.94 -3.56
C TRP A 19 -6.62 23.76 -3.35
N ILE A 20 -7.04 23.98 -2.10
CA ILE A 20 -8.20 24.83 -1.80
C ILE A 20 -7.94 26.28 -2.25
N LEU A 21 -6.78 26.82 -1.91
CA LEU A 21 -6.39 28.18 -2.30
C LEU A 21 -6.39 28.34 -3.82
N TRP A 22 -5.89 27.35 -4.55
CA TRP A 22 -5.88 27.32 -6.00
C TRP A 22 -7.30 27.41 -6.59
N PHE A 23 -8.23 26.56 -6.12
CA PHE A 23 -9.62 26.63 -6.56
C PHE A 23 -10.29 27.97 -6.20
N PHE A 24 -10.03 28.48 -5.00
CA PHE A 24 -10.53 29.78 -4.57
C PHE A 24 -10.06 30.91 -5.50
N LEU A 25 -8.77 30.91 -5.87
CA LEU A 25 -8.23 31.87 -6.84
C LEU A 25 -8.88 31.72 -8.22
N LEU A 26 -9.09 30.49 -8.68
CA LEU A 26 -9.75 30.20 -9.95
C LEU A 26 -11.18 30.79 -9.96
N PHE A 27 -11.99 30.53 -8.92
CA PHE A 27 -13.32 31.12 -8.80
C PHE A 27 -13.29 32.64 -8.66
N LYS A 28 -12.32 33.20 -7.91
CA LYS A 28 -12.13 34.65 -7.79
C LYS A 28 -11.85 35.29 -9.15
N ILE A 29 -10.94 34.69 -9.94
CA ILE A 29 -10.59 35.17 -11.28
C ILE A 29 -11.79 35.07 -12.22
N LEU A 30 -12.52 33.94 -12.22
CA LEU A 30 -13.75 33.82 -13.00
C LEU A 30 -14.77 34.90 -12.63
N THR A 31 -15.00 35.11 -11.33
CA THR A 31 -15.93 36.14 -10.83
C THR A 31 -15.48 37.54 -11.25
N ASP A 32 -14.19 37.82 -11.23
CA ASP A 32 -13.62 39.09 -11.67
C ASP A 32 -13.83 39.33 -13.18
N ILE A 33 -13.60 38.30 -14.01
CA ILE A 33 -13.88 38.35 -15.45
C ILE A 33 -15.36 38.63 -15.72
N PHE A 34 -16.26 38.00 -14.96
CA PHE A 34 -17.70 38.25 -15.11
C PHE A 34 -18.09 39.66 -14.67
N ARG A 35 -17.54 40.13 -13.54
CA ARG A 35 -17.80 41.46 -12.96
C ARG A 35 -17.19 42.61 -13.76
N ASN A 36 -16.23 42.34 -14.65
CA ASN A 36 -15.76 43.36 -15.57
C ASN A 36 -16.79 43.60 -16.68
N HIS A 37 -17.62 44.62 -16.54
CA HIS A 37 -18.72 44.92 -17.48
C HIS A 37 -18.22 45.60 -18.77
N ASP A 38 -16.99 46.10 -18.77
CA ASP A 38 -16.38 46.80 -19.91
C ASP A 38 -15.82 45.84 -20.98
N MET A 39 -15.71 44.54 -20.66
CA MET A 39 -15.23 43.52 -21.60
C MET A 39 -16.36 42.93 -22.45
N SER A 40 -16.15 42.86 -23.77
CA SER A 40 -17.06 42.19 -24.69
C SER A 40 -17.19 40.69 -24.35
N GLY A 41 -18.40 40.13 -24.56
CA GLY A 41 -18.70 38.74 -24.18
C GLY A 41 -17.79 37.69 -24.85
N GLY A 42 -17.31 37.97 -26.06
CA GLY A 42 -16.35 37.10 -26.76
C GLY A 42 -14.98 37.04 -26.07
N ILE A 43 -14.48 38.18 -25.57
CA ILE A 43 -13.22 38.22 -24.82
C ILE A 43 -13.39 37.49 -23.47
N LYS A 44 -14.54 37.62 -22.81
CA LYS A 44 -14.85 36.85 -21.59
C LYS A 44 -14.81 35.34 -21.85
N ALA A 45 -15.42 34.88 -22.94
CA ALA A 45 -15.41 33.46 -23.31
C ALA A 45 -13.99 32.94 -23.53
N LEU A 46 -13.14 33.70 -24.24
CA LEU A 46 -11.73 33.35 -24.43
C LEU A 46 -10.97 33.22 -23.10
N TRP A 47 -11.17 34.17 -22.18
CA TRP A 47 -10.54 34.13 -20.86
C TRP A 47 -10.99 32.92 -20.02
N ILE A 48 -12.28 32.59 -20.06
CA ILE A 48 -12.80 31.41 -19.35
C ILE A 48 -12.13 30.14 -19.89
N ILE A 49 -12.06 29.99 -21.22
CA ILE A 49 -11.38 28.85 -21.85
C ILE A 49 -9.91 28.81 -21.42
N PHE A 50 -9.21 29.94 -21.45
CA PHE A 50 -7.81 30.02 -21.06
C PHE A 50 -7.58 29.63 -19.59
N VAL A 51 -8.42 30.12 -18.68
CA VAL A 51 -8.35 29.80 -17.24
C VAL A 51 -8.64 28.31 -17.00
N ILE A 52 -9.54 27.70 -17.77
CA ILE A 52 -9.83 26.26 -17.68
C ILE A 52 -8.66 25.44 -18.24
N LEU A 53 -8.04 25.84 -19.35
CA LEU A 53 -6.98 25.09 -20.01
C LEU A 53 -5.61 25.23 -19.33
N LEU A 54 -5.31 26.37 -18.70
CA LEU A 54 -4.06 26.62 -17.99
C LEU A 54 -3.63 25.52 -16.99
N PRO A 55 -4.50 25.04 -16.07
CA PRO A 55 -4.13 23.97 -15.15
C PRO A 55 -3.76 22.67 -15.87
N PHE A 56 -4.50 22.30 -16.94
CA PHE A 56 -4.16 21.12 -17.74
C PHE A 56 -2.83 21.28 -18.45
N LEU A 57 -2.55 22.47 -19.00
CA LEU A 57 -1.29 22.75 -19.65
C LEU A 57 -0.13 22.65 -18.65
N GLY A 58 -0.30 23.16 -17.42
CA GLY A 58 0.68 23.02 -16.34
C GLY A 58 0.97 21.55 -15.99
N VAL A 59 -0.08 20.73 -15.83
CA VAL A 59 0.07 19.29 -15.59
C VAL A 59 0.72 18.59 -16.76
N LEU A 60 0.32 18.89 -18.00
CA LEU A 60 0.88 18.28 -19.20
C LEU A 60 2.38 18.59 -19.33
N VAL A 61 2.76 19.85 -19.14
CA VAL A 61 4.17 20.27 -19.13
C VAL A 61 4.92 19.59 -17.99
N TYR A 62 4.36 19.54 -16.77
CA TYR A 62 4.96 18.84 -15.64
C TYR A 62 5.19 17.36 -15.94
N VAL A 63 4.21 16.66 -16.52
CA VAL A 63 4.35 15.25 -16.89
C VAL A 63 5.37 15.06 -18.01
N ILE A 64 5.44 15.96 -19.00
CA ILE A 64 6.43 15.88 -20.07
C ILE A 64 7.85 16.08 -19.52
N VAL A 65 8.04 17.05 -18.62
CA VAL A 65 9.35 17.39 -18.02
C VAL A 65 9.76 16.35 -16.97
N ASN A 66 8.83 15.91 -16.14
CA ASN A 66 9.09 15.16 -14.90
C ASN A 66 8.61 13.70 -14.94
N GLY A 67 7.94 13.27 -16.01
CA GLY A 67 7.27 11.96 -16.10
C GLY A 67 8.21 10.75 -16.11
N ARG A 68 9.51 10.95 -16.38
CA ARG A 68 10.49 9.84 -16.40
C ARG A 68 10.92 9.39 -14.99
N GLY A 69 10.79 10.23 -13.97
CA GLY A 69 11.27 9.94 -12.61
C GLY A 69 10.25 9.24 -11.70
N MET A 70 8.96 9.43 -11.96
CA MET A 70 7.87 8.96 -11.08
C MET A 70 7.57 7.48 -11.29
N SER A 71 7.50 7.02 -12.55
CA SER A 71 7.23 5.61 -12.85
C SER A 71 8.31 4.66 -12.35
N GLN A 72 9.59 5.06 -12.38
CA GLN A 72 10.67 4.18 -11.91
C GLN A 72 10.62 3.95 -10.40
N ARG A 73 10.22 4.96 -9.62
CA ARG A 73 10.14 4.87 -8.16
C ARG A 73 8.92 4.09 -7.70
N ASP A 74 7.80 4.25 -8.39
CA ASP A 74 6.58 3.48 -8.11
C ASP A 74 6.76 2.01 -8.50
N VAL A 75 7.45 1.73 -9.62
CA VAL A 75 7.82 0.36 -10.00
C VAL A 75 8.79 -0.25 -9.00
N GLN A 76 9.80 0.49 -8.52
CA GLN A 76 10.72 -0.02 -7.49
C GLN A 76 10.01 -0.24 -6.15
N GLN A 77 9.08 0.63 -5.75
CA GLN A 77 8.30 0.44 -4.52
C GLN A 77 7.32 -0.73 -4.63
N ALA A 78 6.65 -0.90 -5.78
CA ALA A 78 5.81 -2.06 -6.05
C ALA A 78 6.61 -3.36 -6.03
N GLN A 79 7.81 -3.36 -6.65
CA GLN A 79 8.72 -4.51 -6.60
C GLN A 79 9.21 -4.82 -5.18
N GLN A 80 9.49 -3.79 -4.37
CA GLN A 80 9.89 -3.97 -2.97
C GLN A 80 8.73 -4.49 -2.11
N ALA A 81 7.51 -4.01 -2.33
CA ALA A 81 6.30 -4.49 -1.66
C ALA A 81 6.01 -5.94 -2.03
N ASP A 82 6.10 -6.30 -3.31
CA ASP A 82 5.96 -7.68 -3.79
C ASP A 82 7.04 -8.60 -3.23
N ALA A 83 8.28 -8.13 -3.16
CA ALA A 83 9.38 -8.90 -2.58
C ALA A 83 9.18 -9.12 -1.07
N ALA A 84 8.70 -8.11 -0.34
CA ALA A 84 8.37 -8.22 1.08
C ALA A 84 7.18 -9.18 1.31
N PHE A 85 6.15 -9.10 0.47
CA PHE A 85 5.01 -10.01 0.52
C PHE A 85 5.42 -11.45 0.22
N LYS A 86 6.22 -11.69 -0.83
CA LYS A 86 6.76 -13.03 -1.13
C LYS A 86 7.62 -13.58 0.01
N LYS A 87 8.40 -12.73 0.67
CA LYS A 87 9.17 -13.14 1.87
C LYS A 87 8.24 -13.53 3.00
N TYR A 88 7.23 -12.71 3.31
CA TYR A 88 6.25 -13.03 4.34
C TYR A 88 5.48 -14.31 4.03
N VAL A 89 5.02 -14.51 2.79
CA VAL A 89 4.33 -15.75 2.38
C VAL A 89 5.27 -16.93 2.43
N ARG A 90 6.54 -16.80 2.01
CA ARG A 90 7.52 -17.88 2.10
C ARG A 90 7.86 -18.22 3.55
N GLU A 91 7.98 -17.21 4.40
CA GLU A 91 8.31 -17.36 5.81
C GLU A 91 7.11 -17.95 6.56
N ALA A 92 5.91 -17.43 6.35
CA ALA A 92 4.67 -18.03 6.83
C ALA A 92 4.46 -19.44 6.27
N ALA A 93 4.79 -19.71 5.01
CA ALA A 93 4.74 -21.05 4.42
C ALA A 93 5.92 -21.94 4.81
N SER A 94 7.00 -21.41 5.39
CA SER A 94 8.06 -22.21 6.00
C SER A 94 7.76 -22.48 7.48
N ASP A 95 7.15 -21.52 8.16
CA ASP A 95 6.63 -21.63 9.53
C ASP A 95 5.38 -22.51 9.57
N SER A 96 4.63 -22.57 8.46
CA SER A 96 3.52 -23.51 8.20
C SER A 96 3.84 -24.61 7.17
N GLY A 97 5.13 -24.81 6.84
CA GLY A 97 5.53 -25.78 5.81
C GLY A 97 6.91 -26.37 5.99
N GLY A 98 7.25 -26.70 7.24
CA GLY A 98 7.71 -28.07 7.50
C GLY A 98 6.51 -29.01 7.45
N SER A 99 6.11 -29.41 6.23
CA SER A 99 5.08 -30.42 5.91
C SER A 99 3.60 -30.04 6.10
N GLY A 100 2.81 -30.36 5.07
CA GLY A 100 1.37 -30.56 5.25
C GLY A 100 1.13 -31.52 6.41
N GLY A 101 0.01 -31.32 7.13
CA GLY A 101 -0.33 -31.92 8.43
C GLY A 101 -0.24 -33.44 8.61
N GLY A 102 0.38 -34.19 7.69
CA GLY A 102 0.83 -35.56 7.88
C GLY A 102 2.23 -35.71 8.52
N ALA A 103 3.21 -34.83 8.27
CA ALA A 103 4.57 -35.09 8.80
C ALA A 103 4.80 -34.57 10.24
N SER A 104 4.11 -33.52 10.69
CA SER A 104 4.14 -33.14 12.11
C SER A 104 3.54 -34.24 13.01
N HIS A 105 2.48 -34.91 12.56
CA HIS A 105 1.91 -36.05 13.28
C HIS A 105 2.82 -37.28 13.26
N VAL A 106 3.57 -37.53 12.18
CA VAL A 106 4.55 -38.62 12.14
C VAL A 106 5.72 -38.38 13.10
N GLU A 107 6.17 -37.13 13.22
CA GLU A 107 7.27 -36.76 14.11
C GLU A 107 6.84 -36.76 15.59
N GLU A 108 5.62 -36.34 15.88
CA GLU A 108 5.00 -36.48 17.20
C GLU A 108 4.76 -37.96 17.59
N LEU A 109 4.34 -38.81 16.66
CA LEU A 109 4.20 -40.26 16.86
C LEU A 109 5.56 -40.93 17.13
N ALA A 110 6.61 -40.52 16.42
CA ALA A 110 7.97 -41.02 16.65
C ALA A 110 8.48 -40.65 18.06
N LYS A 111 8.19 -39.42 18.51
CA LYS A 111 8.56 -38.93 19.84
C LYS A 111 7.78 -39.65 20.96
N LEU A 112 6.51 -39.96 20.73
CA LEU A 112 5.68 -40.78 21.63
C LEU A 112 6.20 -42.21 21.77
N ALA A 113 6.68 -42.82 20.68
CA ALA A 113 7.25 -44.18 20.72
C ALA A 113 8.57 -44.22 21.51
N ASP A 114 9.37 -43.17 21.43
CA ASP A 114 10.64 -43.06 22.16
C ASP A 114 10.41 -42.84 23.67
N LEU A 115 9.38 -42.08 24.03
CA LEU A 115 8.93 -41.89 25.42
C LEU A 115 8.39 -43.19 26.05
N ARG A 116 7.75 -44.05 25.25
CA ARG A 116 7.36 -45.40 25.69
C ARG A 116 8.58 -46.30 25.91
N ASN A 117 9.53 -46.30 24.97
CA ASN A 117 10.73 -47.14 25.04
C ASN A 117 11.67 -46.75 26.19
N SER A 118 11.68 -45.46 26.57
CA SER A 118 12.42 -44.96 27.73
C SER A 118 11.71 -45.25 29.08
N GLY A 119 10.55 -45.89 29.07
CA GLY A 119 9.79 -46.25 30.26
C GLY A 119 9.10 -45.06 30.96
N ALA A 120 9.10 -43.89 30.32
CA ALA A 120 8.47 -42.67 30.84
C ALA A 120 6.95 -42.64 30.65
N LEU A 121 6.42 -43.51 29.79
CA LEU A 121 5.01 -43.61 29.46
C LEU A 121 4.51 -45.05 29.61
N THR A 122 3.38 -45.23 30.29
CA THR A 122 2.72 -46.54 30.36
C THR A 122 2.00 -46.87 29.06
N ASP A 123 1.78 -48.16 28.78
CA ASP A 123 1.16 -48.62 27.53
C ASP A 123 -0.25 -48.02 27.31
N GLU A 124 -0.97 -47.77 28.39
CA GLU A 124 -2.32 -47.19 28.40
C GLU A 124 -2.31 -45.70 28.02
N GLU A 125 -1.32 -44.94 28.51
CA GLU A 125 -1.14 -43.52 28.20
C GLU A 125 -0.67 -43.31 26.76
N TYR A 126 0.17 -44.22 26.26
CA TYR A 126 0.63 -44.21 24.87
C TYR A 126 -0.53 -44.40 23.88
N GLN A 127 -1.41 -45.39 24.11
CA GLN A 127 -2.56 -45.62 23.21
C GLN A 127 -3.52 -44.43 23.19
N LYS A 128 -3.80 -43.83 24.36
CA LYS A 128 -4.68 -42.66 24.45
C LYS A 128 -4.12 -41.43 23.74
N ALA A 129 -2.81 -41.24 23.76
CA ALA A 129 -2.14 -40.15 23.04
C ALA A 129 -2.12 -40.40 21.53
N LYS A 130 -1.90 -41.65 21.12
CA LYS A 130 -1.94 -42.06 19.70
C LYS A 130 -3.33 -41.88 19.09
N ASP A 131 -4.39 -42.27 19.79
CA ASP A 131 -5.77 -42.12 19.30
C ASP A 131 -6.17 -40.65 19.15
N LYS A 132 -5.66 -39.77 20.02
CA LYS A 132 -5.89 -38.31 19.93
C LYS A 132 -5.15 -37.65 18.77
N LEU A 133 -4.03 -38.22 18.34
CA LEU A 133 -3.22 -37.73 17.23
C LEU A 133 -3.69 -38.24 15.87
N LEU A 134 -4.40 -39.36 15.84
CA LEU A 134 -4.94 -39.99 14.62
C LEU A 134 -6.40 -39.64 14.33
N ALA A 135 -7.07 -38.90 15.23
CA ALA A 135 -8.45 -38.42 15.10
C ALA A 135 -8.51 -37.01 14.52
#